data_AF-A0A1Y3D4T3-F1
#
_entry.id   AF-A0A1Y3D4T3-F1
#
_cell.length_a   1.000
_cell.length_b   1.000
_cell.length_c   1.000
_cell.angle_alpha   90.00
_cell.angle_beta   90.00
_cell.angle_gamma   90.00
#
_symmetry.space_group_name_H-M   'P 1'
#
loop_
_entity.id
_entity.type
_entity.pdbx_description
1 polymer ?
#
loop_
_entity_poly.entity_id
_entity_poly.type
_entity_poly.pdbx_seq_one_letter_code
_entity_poly.pdbx_strand_id
1 'polypeptide(L)'
;MINTEQIQKLEQKARTAILSAYQQDADENQVHLYVEHHLEELEPDYWVNNLGTAIPQPVQVLNILEVSPYVDWMPEEDENYRIDFTLPEDVTQYVLCVELDRHETFVGILMES
;
A
#
# COMPACT_ATOMS: atom_id res chain seq x y z
N MET A 1 19.58 -11.00 -12.07
CA MET A 1 18.43 -11.90 -11.80
C MET A 1 17.68 -11.30 -10.64
N ILE A 2 16.38 -11.08 -10.81
CA ILE A 2 15.53 -10.61 -9.72
C ILE A 2 15.43 -11.74 -8.69
N ASN A 3 15.77 -11.45 -7.43
CA ASN A 3 15.64 -12.40 -6.35
C ASN A 3 14.20 -12.42 -5.84
N THR A 4 13.41 -13.42 -6.27
CA THR A 4 11.99 -13.54 -5.91
C THR A 4 11.78 -13.64 -4.39
N GLU A 5 12.69 -14.29 -3.66
CA GLU A 5 12.59 -14.37 -2.19
C GLU A 5 12.78 -12.99 -1.54
N GLN A 6 13.67 -12.17 -2.10
CA GLN A 6 13.89 -10.80 -1.63
C GLN A 6 12.68 -9.91 -1.92
N ILE A 7 12.08 -10.01 -3.11
CA ILE A 7 10.84 -9.31 -3.46
C ILE A 7 9.74 -9.62 -2.44
N GLN A 8 9.48 -10.91 -2.21
CA GLN A 8 8.43 -11.34 -1.27
C GLN A 8 8.69 -10.82 0.15
N LYS A 9 9.95 -10.80 0.59
CA LYS A 9 10.34 -10.25 1.90
C LYS A 9 10.10 -8.75 1.99
N LEU A 10 10.47 -7.99 0.95
CA LEU A 10 10.28 -6.55 0.87
C LEU A 10 8.79 -6.20 0.86
N GLU A 11 8.00 -6.87 0.04
CA GLU A 11 6.55 -6.72 0.01
C GLU A 11 5.93 -7.00 1.39
N GLN A 12 6.30 -8.12 2.03
CA GLN A 12 5.75 -8.47 3.34
C GLN A 12 6.08 -7.41 4.40
N LYS A 13 7.31 -6.88 4.39
CA LYS A 13 7.71 -5.79 5.28
C LYS A 13 6.88 -4.53 5.04
N ALA A 14 6.67 -4.18 3.78
CA ALA A 14 5.88 -3.01 3.42
C ALA A 14 4.40 -3.15 3.83
N ARG A 15 3.79 -4.33 3.62
CA ARG A 15 2.43 -4.63 4.12
C ARG A 15 2.34 -4.52 5.64
N THR A 16 3.33 -5.03 6.37
CA THR A 16 3.38 -4.90 7.83
C THR A 16 3.52 -3.43 8.26
N ALA A 17 4.30 -2.63 7.53
CA ALA A 17 4.45 -1.20 7.79
C ALA A 17 3.12 -0.45 7.59
N ILE A 18 2.39 -0.71 6.49
CA ILE A 18 1.07 -0.12 6.23
C ILE A 18 0.09 -0.41 7.38
N LEU A 19 -0.03 -1.68 7.80
CA LEU A 19 -0.93 -2.06 8.87
C LEU A 19 -0.52 -1.45 10.22
N SER A 20 0.79 -1.39 10.48
CA SER A 20 1.33 -0.80 11.72
C SER A 20 1.12 0.71 11.76
N ALA A 21 1.33 1.39 10.63
CA ALA A 21 1.05 2.81 10.49
C ALA A 21 -0.44 3.08 10.71
N TYR A 22 -1.35 2.29 10.11
CA TYR A 22 -2.79 2.44 10.36
C TYR A 22 -3.18 2.27 11.84
N GLN A 23 -2.48 1.41 12.59
CA GLN A 23 -2.74 1.23 14.03
C GLN A 23 -2.17 2.35 14.89
N GLN A 24 -1.17 3.07 14.39
CA GLN A 24 -0.60 4.22 15.07
C GLN A 24 -1.50 5.42 14.80
N ASP A 25 -2.18 5.89 15.85
CA ASP A 25 -2.99 7.10 15.82
C ASP A 25 -2.05 8.32 15.86
N ALA A 26 -1.54 8.68 14.69
CA ALA A 26 -0.63 9.80 14.48
C ALA A 26 -1.31 10.84 13.59
N ASP A 27 -1.09 12.12 13.90
CA ASP A 27 -1.52 13.22 13.05
C ASP A 27 -0.94 13.05 11.63
N GLU A 28 -1.76 13.33 10.61
CA GLU A 28 -1.40 13.26 9.18
C GLU A 28 -1.03 11.85 8.66
N ASN A 29 -1.62 10.81 9.23
CA ASN A 29 -1.44 9.43 8.78
C ASN A 29 -1.94 9.23 7.35
N GLN A 30 -1.01 9.13 6.39
CA GLN A 30 -1.29 8.95 4.97
C GLN A 30 -2.09 7.66 4.68
N VAL A 31 -1.95 6.63 5.53
CA VAL A 31 -2.72 5.39 5.40
C VAL A 31 -4.17 5.59 5.80
N HIS A 32 -4.45 6.39 6.84
CA HIS A 32 -5.83 6.77 7.20
C HIS A 32 -6.46 7.58 6.08
N LEU A 33 -5.75 8.63 5.62
CA LEU A 33 -6.23 9.50 4.54
C LEU A 33 -6.56 8.69 3.29
N TYR A 34 -5.68 7.78 2.87
CA TYR A 34 -5.94 6.91 1.73
C TYR A 34 -7.22 6.10 1.90
N VAL A 35 -7.41 5.45 3.05
CA VAL A 35 -8.58 4.57 3.24
C VAL A 35 -9.87 5.37 3.36
N GLU A 36 -9.87 6.46 4.13
CA GLU A 36 -11.04 7.34 4.27
C GLU A 36 -11.47 7.92 2.93
N HIS A 37 -10.52 8.43 2.15
CA HIS A 37 -10.78 8.96 0.81
C HIS A 37 -11.48 7.95 -0.09
N HIS A 38 -10.96 6.72 -0.19
CA HIS A 38 -11.56 5.72 -1.08
C HIS A 38 -12.90 5.19 -0.55
N LEU A 39 -13.07 5.05 0.77
CA LEU A 39 -14.36 4.68 1.36
C LEU A 39 -15.47 5.69 1.04
N GLU A 40 -15.12 6.98 0.90
CA GLU A 40 -16.05 8.04 0.53
C GLU A 40 -16.26 8.16 -0.98
N GLU A 41 -15.22 7.95 -1.79
CA GLU A 41 -15.29 8.18 -3.25
C GLU A 41 -15.77 6.97 -4.07
N LEU A 42 -15.50 5.74 -3.62
CA LEU A 42 -15.83 4.55 -4.40
C LEU A 42 -17.26 4.07 -4.17
N GLU A 43 -17.91 3.69 -5.27
CA GLU A 43 -19.28 3.19 -5.25
C GLU A 43 -19.39 1.87 -4.44
N PRO A 44 -20.49 1.68 -3.68
CA PRO A 44 -20.70 0.47 -2.86
C PRO A 44 -20.52 -0.86 -3.60
N ASP A 45 -20.89 -0.92 -4.88
CA ASP A 45 -20.79 -2.12 -5.70
C ASP A 45 -19.35 -2.62 -5.86
N TYR A 46 -18.37 -1.70 -5.92
CA TYR A 46 -16.95 -2.06 -5.98
C TYR A 46 -16.52 -2.85 -4.73
N TRP A 47 -16.93 -2.38 -3.55
CA TRP A 47 -16.63 -3.03 -2.28
C TRP A 47 -17.37 -4.36 -2.13
N VAL A 48 -18.62 -4.46 -2.59
CA VAL A 48 -19.35 -5.73 -2.58
C VAL A 48 -18.64 -6.78 -3.45
N ASN A 49 -18.17 -6.39 -4.63
CA ASN A 49 -17.49 -7.32 -5.55
C ASN A 49 -16.15 -7.82 -4.97
N ASN A 50 -15.38 -6.94 -4.33
CA ASN A 50 -14.03 -7.26 -3.84
C ASN A 50 -13.98 -7.80 -2.40
N LEU A 51 -14.91 -7.37 -1.54
CA LEU A 51 -14.90 -7.65 -0.09
C LEU A 51 -16.20 -8.29 0.42
N GLY A 52 -17.23 -8.43 -0.41
CA GLY A 52 -18.51 -9.02 -0.03
C GLY A 52 -19.38 -8.11 0.85
N THR A 53 -19.02 -6.85 1.01
CA THR A 53 -19.76 -5.86 1.81
C THR A 53 -19.68 -4.47 1.16
N ALA A 54 -20.76 -3.70 1.25
CA ALA A 54 -20.82 -2.33 0.75
C ALA A 54 -20.06 -1.32 1.62
N ILE A 55 -19.77 -1.68 2.88
CA ILE A 55 -19.13 -0.80 3.86
C ILE A 55 -18.01 -1.61 4.53
N PRO A 56 -16.87 -1.78 3.85
CA PRO A 56 -15.75 -2.52 4.41
C PRO A 56 -15.12 -1.75 5.57
N GLN A 57 -14.56 -2.49 6.52
CA GLN A 57 -13.71 -1.89 7.54
C GLN A 57 -12.39 -1.45 6.91
N PRO A 58 -11.74 -0.38 7.41
CA PRO A 58 -10.49 0.11 6.85
C PRO A 58 -9.39 -0.95 6.67
N VAL A 59 -9.24 -1.84 7.66
CA VAL A 59 -8.28 -2.96 7.58
C VAL A 59 -8.59 -3.92 6.43
N GLN A 60 -9.87 -4.11 6.07
CA GLN A 60 -10.25 -4.93 4.92
C GLN A 60 -9.82 -4.28 3.60
N VAL A 61 -9.93 -2.94 3.51
CA VAL A 61 -9.43 -2.17 2.35
C VAL A 61 -7.91 -2.34 2.21
N LEU A 62 -7.16 -2.21 3.31
CA LEU A 62 -5.70 -2.39 3.29
C LEU A 62 -5.25 -3.81 2.93
N ASN A 63 -6.04 -4.82 3.26
CA ASN A 63 -5.71 -6.21 2.99
C ASN A 63 -5.88 -6.62 1.53
N ILE A 64 -6.69 -5.91 0.74
CA ILE A 64 -6.87 -6.20 -0.69
C ILE A 64 -5.91 -5.44 -1.60
N LEU A 65 -5.07 -4.57 -1.04
CA LEU A 65 -4.10 -3.82 -1.82
C LEU A 65 -3.16 -4.76 -2.60
N GLU A 66 -3.01 -4.45 -3.88
CA GLU A 66 -2.11 -5.14 -4.80
C GLU A 66 -0.83 -4.34 -4.95
N VAL A 67 0.29 -5.03 -5.12
CA VAL A 67 1.55 -4.35 -5.46
C VAL A 67 1.46 -3.88 -6.91
N SER A 68 1.76 -2.61 -7.14
CA SER A 68 1.80 -2.04 -8.47
C SER A 68 2.75 -2.86 -9.37
N PRO A 69 2.34 -3.18 -10.61
CA PRO A 69 3.21 -3.89 -11.54
C PRO A 69 4.42 -3.05 -11.99
N TYR A 70 4.42 -1.75 -11.66
CA TYR A 70 5.46 -0.79 -12.03
C TYR A 70 6.55 -0.61 -10.96
N VAL A 71 6.51 -1.36 -9.86
CA VAL A 71 7.54 -1.28 -8.82
C VAL A 71 8.92 -1.66 -9.38
N ASP A 72 9.90 -0.78 -9.15
CA ASP A 72 11.30 -1.09 -9.40
C ASP A 72 11.90 -1.86 -8.22
N TRP A 73 12.18 -3.14 -8.45
CA TRP A 73 12.79 -4.03 -7.47
C TRP A 73 14.32 -3.98 -7.47
N MET A 74 14.92 -3.20 -8.38
CA MET A 74 16.37 -3.04 -8.51
C MET A 74 16.78 -1.57 -8.60
N PRO A 75 16.40 -0.73 -7.61
CA PRO A 75 16.68 0.71 -7.66
C PRO A 75 18.19 0.99 -7.63
N GLU A 76 18.62 2.13 -8.18
CA GLU A 76 20.04 2.53 -8.28
C GLU A 76 20.73 2.62 -6.92
N GLU A 77 22.04 2.33 -6.80
CA GLU A 77 22.74 2.10 -5.51
C GLU A 77 22.40 3.10 -4.38
N ASP A 78 22.20 4.38 -4.71
CA ASP A 78 21.90 5.47 -3.78
C ASP A 78 20.39 5.68 -3.47
N GLU A 79 19.51 4.85 -4.00
CA GLU A 79 18.05 4.94 -3.84
C GLU A 79 17.49 3.90 -2.86
N ASN A 80 16.42 4.28 -2.15
CA ASN A 80 15.66 3.39 -1.29
C ASN A 80 14.71 2.51 -2.12
N TYR A 81 14.27 1.38 -1.55
CA TYR A 81 13.20 0.60 -2.15
C TYR A 81 11.89 1.35 -2.00
N ARG A 82 11.17 1.53 -3.10
CA ARG A 82 9.83 2.13 -3.14
C ARG A 82 8.84 1.10 -3.63
N ILE A 83 7.84 0.78 -2.81
CA ILE A 83 6.89 -0.30 -3.09
C ILE A 83 5.50 0.31 -3.06
N ASP A 84 4.92 0.44 -4.25
CA ASP A 84 3.62 1.07 -4.44
C ASP A 84 2.51 0.03 -4.30
N PHE A 85 1.51 0.36 -3.50
CA PHE A 85 0.30 -0.43 -3.32
C PHE A 85 -0.91 0.34 -3.84
N THR A 86 -1.76 -0.33 -4.62
CA THR A 86 -3.00 0.25 -5.16
C THR A 86 -4.18 -0.68 -4.93
N LEU A 87 -5.39 -0.13 -5.08
CA LEU A 87 -6.60 -0.92 -5.10
C LEU A 87 -6.70 -1.76 -6.39
N PRO A 88 -7.27 -2.98 -6.32
CA PRO A 88 -7.52 -3.81 -7.48
C PRO A 88 -8.31 -3.10 -8.60
N GLU A 89 -8.23 -3.67 -9.81
CA GLU A 89 -9.02 -3.26 -10.97
C GLU A 89 -8.74 -1.85 -11.51
N ASP A 90 -7.59 -1.26 -11.14
CA ASP A 90 -7.17 0.09 -11.56
C ASP A 90 -8.26 1.16 -11.28
N VAL A 91 -9.04 0.98 -10.21
CA VAL A 91 -10.16 1.85 -9.84
C VAL A 91 -9.71 3.25 -9.42
N THR A 92 -8.43 3.42 -9.13
CA THR A 92 -7.83 4.65 -8.62
C THR A 92 -6.43 4.84 -9.20
N GLN A 93 -6.01 6.10 -9.33
CA GLN A 93 -4.63 6.48 -9.64
C GLN A 93 -3.78 6.65 -8.37
N TYR A 94 -4.42 6.64 -7.19
CA TYR A 94 -3.70 6.82 -5.94
C TYR A 94 -3.02 5.54 -5.48
N VAL A 95 -1.77 5.69 -5.05
CA VAL A 95 -0.97 4.61 -4.48
C VAL A 95 -0.51 4.95 -3.07
N LEU A 96 -0.34 3.92 -2.25
CA LEU A 96 0.46 3.99 -1.02
C LEU A 96 1.89 3.55 -1.35
N CYS A 97 2.81 4.50 -1.45
CA CYS A 97 4.23 4.23 -1.62
C CYS A 97 4.86 3.99 -0.24
N VAL A 98 5.38 2.77 -0.03
CA VAL A 98 6.16 2.43 1.16
C VAL A 98 7.64 2.48 0.83
N GLU A 99 8.39 3.23 1.62
CA GLU A 99 9.83 3.39 1.46
C GLU A 99 10.60 2.55 2.50
N LEU A 100 11.51 1.71 2.01
CA LEU A 100 12.44 0.93 2.83
C LEU A 100 13.88 1.28 2.45
N ASP A 101 14.74 1.48 3.44
CA ASP A 101 16.16 1.72 3.19
C ASP A 101 16.88 0.47 2.64
N ARG A 102 18.16 0.60 2.32
CA ARG A 102 19.00 -0.51 1.83
C ARG A 102 19.16 -1.66 2.82
N HIS A 103 18.97 -1.41 4.11
CA HIS A 103 18.93 -2.44 5.15
C HIS A 103 17.53 -3.04 5.33
N GLU A 104 16.61 -2.72 4.42
CA GLU A 104 15.21 -3.14 4.42
C GLU A 104 14.47 -2.64 5.70
N THR A 105 14.85 -1.47 6.19
CA THR A 105 14.26 -0.80 7.35
C THR A 105 13.24 0.22 6.89
N PHE A 106 12.12 0.31 7.61
CA PHE A 106 11.06 1.27 7.31
C PHE A 106 11.54 2.72 7.40
N VAL A 107 11.28 3.50 6.34
CA VAL A 107 11.60 4.94 6.27
C VAL A 107 10.31 5.77 6.37
N GLY A 108 9.29 5.45 5.58
CA GLY A 108 8.05 6.22 5.54
C GLY A 108 6.97 5.61 4.64
N ILE A 109 5.76 6.19 4.70
CA ILE A 109 4.65 5.90 3.80
C ILE A 109 4.09 7.21 3.29
N LEU A 110 3.88 7.30 1.98
CA LEU A 110 3.30 8.45 1.31
C LEU A 110 2.13 8.01 0.44
N MET A 111 1.09 8.84 0.39
CA MET A 111 0.06 8.72 -0.64
C MET A 111 0.51 9.52 -1.86
N GLU A 112 0.57 8.89 -3.03
CA GLU A 112 1.00 9.50 -4.30
C GLU A 112 -0.07 9.30 -5.38
N SER A 113 -0.05 10.10 -6.44
CA SER A 113 -1.00 10.10 -7.57
C SER A 113 -0.29 10.26 -8.90
#